data_AF-A0AAE3RU28-F1
#
_entry.id   AF-A0AAE3RU28-F1
#
_cell.length_a   1.000
_cell.length_b   1.000
_cell.length_c   1.000
_cell.angle_alpha   90.00
_cell.angle_beta   90.00
_cell.angle_gamma   90.00
#
_symmetry.space_group_name_H-M   'P 1'
#
loop_
_entity.id
_entity.type
_entity.pdbx_description
1 polymer ?
#
loop_
_entity_poly.entity_id
_entity_poly.type
_entity_poly.pdbx_seq_one_letter_code
_entity_poly.pdbx_strand_id
1 'polypeptide(L)'
;MKEQFTTTVRVTGKGETKARAFADALNHVQAAVMKASPHILLRIEPQDVQVVQARESVRKEAFLFLFLRRERRTFSVELDVTVNVTAINLDKVDFVTQR
;
A
#
# COMPACT_ATOMS: atom_id res chain seq x y z
N MET A 1 -16.19 -14.91 16.35
CA MET A 1 -14.98 -15.49 15.70
C MET A 1 -14.53 -14.67 14.50
N LYS A 2 -15.40 -14.41 13.51
CA LYS A 2 -15.10 -13.45 12.44
C LYS A 2 -15.47 -12.03 12.88
N GLU A 3 -14.57 -11.09 12.66
CA GLU A 3 -14.74 -9.67 12.99
C GLU A 3 -14.49 -8.85 11.73
N GLN A 4 -15.31 -7.81 11.54
CA GLN A 4 -15.15 -6.85 10.46
C GLN A 4 -14.88 -5.49 11.09
N PHE A 5 -13.85 -4.81 10.61
CA PHE A 5 -13.54 -3.47 11.06
C PHE A 5 -13.03 -2.62 9.90
N THR A 6 -13.37 -1.34 9.94
CA THR A 6 -12.87 -0.36 8.99
C THR A 6 -11.65 0.33 9.59
N THR A 7 -10.58 0.44 8.83
CA THR A 7 -9.38 1.18 9.22
C THR A 7 -8.83 1.98 8.06
N THR A 8 -8.24 3.13 8.35
CA THR A 8 -7.56 3.96 7.36
C THR A 8 -6.06 3.81 7.54
N VAL A 9 -5.38 3.43 6.46
CA VAL A 9 -3.92 3.28 6.45
C VAL A 9 -3.30 4.26 5.47
N ARG A 10 -2.19 4.86 5.90
CA ARG A 10 -1.39 5.73 5.07
C ARG A 10 -0.28 4.94 4.40
N VAL A 11 -0.24 4.98 3.08
CA VAL A 11 0.76 4.26 2.28
C VAL A 11 1.45 5.20 1.30
N THR A 12 2.69 4.90 1.00
CA THR A 12 3.46 5.62 -0.02
C THR A 12 3.85 4.65 -1.13
N GLY A 13 3.89 5.17 -2.35
CA GLY A 13 4.31 4.41 -3.53
C GLY A 13 5.08 5.26 -4.51
N LYS A 14 5.95 4.61 -5.30
CA LYS A 14 6.82 5.26 -6.27
C LYS A 14 6.80 4.52 -7.61
N GLY A 15 7.02 5.25 -8.69
CA GLY A 15 7.06 4.63 -10.02
C GLY A 15 7.52 5.56 -11.11
N GLU A 16 7.91 4.99 -12.25
CA GLU A 16 8.29 5.75 -13.45
C GLU A 16 7.07 6.29 -14.21
N THR A 17 5.88 5.79 -13.90
CA THR A 17 4.59 6.31 -14.38
C THR A 17 3.65 6.54 -13.20
N LYS A 18 2.64 7.39 -13.38
CA LYS A 18 1.60 7.63 -12.37
C LYS A 18 0.94 6.32 -11.93
N ALA A 19 0.48 5.50 -12.89
CA ALA A 19 -0.15 4.22 -12.61
C ALA A 19 0.76 3.26 -11.82
N ARG A 20 2.06 3.23 -12.15
CA ARG A 20 3.04 2.42 -11.42
C ARG A 20 3.18 2.87 -9.97
N ALA A 21 3.23 4.18 -9.71
CA ALA A 21 3.32 4.72 -8.35
C ALA A 21 2.07 4.43 -7.50
N PHE A 22 0.88 4.50 -8.10
CA PHE A 22 -0.36 4.12 -7.42
C PHE A 22 -0.44 2.62 -7.13
N ALA A 23 -0.08 1.77 -8.10
CA ALA A 23 -0.07 0.33 -7.89
C ALA A 23 0.93 -0.09 -6.79
N ASP A 24 2.11 0.54 -6.77
CA ASP A 24 3.12 0.34 -5.73
C ASP A 24 2.58 0.72 -4.33
N ALA A 25 1.89 1.87 -4.22
CA ALA A 25 1.27 2.29 -2.96
C ALA A 25 0.19 1.30 -2.48
N LEU A 26 -0.68 0.85 -3.39
CA LEU A 26 -1.76 -0.09 -3.05
C LEU A 26 -1.23 -1.47 -2.62
N ASN A 27 -0.10 -1.92 -3.19
CA ASN A 27 0.55 -3.16 -2.76
C ASN A 27 1.01 -3.08 -1.28
N HIS A 28 1.33 -1.89 -0.80
CA HIS A 28 1.74 -1.68 0.59
C HIS A 28 0.57 -1.67 1.59
N VAL A 29 -0.68 -1.57 1.12
CA VAL A 29 -1.88 -1.52 1.98
C VAL A 29 -1.99 -2.80 2.82
N GLN A 30 -1.81 -3.97 2.22
CA GLN A 30 -1.91 -5.24 2.95
C GLN A 30 -0.91 -5.29 4.11
N ALA A 31 0.35 -4.97 3.84
CA ALA A 31 1.38 -4.95 4.87
C ALA A 31 1.12 -3.90 5.96
N ALA A 32 0.58 -2.73 5.59
CA ALA A 32 0.21 -1.69 6.55
C ALA A 32 -0.92 -2.14 7.48
N VAL A 33 -1.95 -2.80 6.95
CA VAL A 33 -3.07 -3.34 7.73
C VAL A 33 -2.61 -4.46 8.67
N MET A 34 -1.72 -5.36 8.21
CA MET A 34 -1.14 -6.41 9.05
C MET A 34 -0.33 -5.86 10.22
N LYS A 35 0.37 -4.73 10.05
CA LYS A 35 1.09 -4.08 11.16
C LYS A 35 0.16 -3.46 12.18
N ALA A 36 -1.02 -3.02 11.77
CA ALA A 36 -1.99 -2.35 12.62
C ALA A 36 -2.85 -3.33 13.45
N SER A 37 -2.86 -4.63 13.14
CA SER A 37 -3.75 -5.59 13.78
C SER A 37 -3.10 -6.96 13.99
N PRO A 38 -3.18 -7.56 15.19
CA PRO A 38 -2.65 -8.90 15.46
C PRO A 38 -3.53 -10.05 14.91
N HIS A 39 -4.69 -9.73 14.32
CA HIS A 39 -5.65 -10.72 13.87
C HIS A 39 -5.24 -11.38 12.53
N ILE A 40 -5.71 -12.61 12.28
CA ILE A 40 -5.53 -13.25 10.97
C ILE A 40 -6.49 -12.60 9.96
N LEU A 41 -5.92 -11.91 8.98
CA LEU A 41 -6.69 -11.22 7.94
C LEU A 41 -7.19 -12.21 6.88
N LEU A 42 -8.49 -12.24 6.62
CA LEU A 42 -9.11 -13.07 5.58
C LEU A 42 -9.36 -12.31 4.28
N ARG A 43 -9.78 -11.04 4.40
CA ARG A 43 -10.10 -10.18 3.26
C ARG A 43 -9.81 -8.73 3.62
N ILE A 44 -9.16 -8.03 2.70
CA ILE A 44 -8.95 -6.58 2.75
C ILE A 44 -9.61 -6.03 1.50
N GLU A 45 -10.59 -5.15 1.68
CA GLU A 45 -11.28 -4.50 0.59
C GLU A 45 -11.10 -2.99 0.70
N PRO A 46 -10.45 -2.33 -0.27
CA PRO A 46 -10.38 -0.87 -0.29
C PRO A 46 -11.78 -0.31 -0.57
N GLN A 47 -12.26 0.56 0.32
CA GLN A 47 -13.54 1.27 0.19
C GLN A 47 -13.34 2.66 -0.39
N ASP A 48 -12.31 3.38 0.08
CA ASP A 48 -11.98 4.71 -0.38
C ASP A 48 -10.47 4.91 -0.49
N VAL A 49 -10.04 5.73 -1.44
CA VAL A 49 -8.64 6.07 -1.69
C VAL A 49 -8.52 7.57 -1.86
N GLN A 50 -7.84 8.23 -0.92
CA GLN A 50 -7.60 9.66 -0.98
C GLN A 50 -6.12 9.96 -1.23
N VAL A 51 -5.86 10.84 -2.18
CA VAL A 51 -4.50 11.29 -2.49
C VAL A 51 -4.15 12.42 -1.55
N VAL A 52 -3.30 12.15 -0.56
CA VAL A 52 -2.77 13.17 0.35
C VAL A 52 -1.72 14.00 -0.37
N GLN A 53 -0.84 13.34 -1.13
CA GLN A 53 0.22 14.01 -1.84
C GLN A 53 0.61 13.28 -3.12
N ALA A 54 0.86 14.04 -4.19
CA ALA A 54 1.43 13.54 -5.44
C ALA A 54 2.59 14.45 -5.86
N ARG A 55 3.76 13.85 -6.08
CA ARG A 55 4.99 14.55 -6.51
C ARG A 55 5.49 13.96 -7.82
N GLU A 56 5.88 14.83 -8.74
CA GLU A 56 6.63 14.48 -9.95
C GLU A 56 8.04 15.07 -9.82
N SER A 57 9.05 14.23 -10.04
CA SER A 57 10.45 14.66 -10.10
C SER A 57 11.01 14.34 -11.47
N VAL A 58 11.48 15.38 -12.16
CA VAL A 58 12.11 15.27 -13.48
C VAL A 58 13.60 15.50 -13.31
N ARG A 59 14.42 14.51 -13.63
CA ARG A 59 15.87 14.63 -13.69
C ARG A 59 16.36 14.51 -15.11
N LYS A 60 17.15 15.48 -15.54
CA LYS A 60 17.83 15.44 -16.84
C LYS A 60 19.19 14.80 -16.64
N GLU A 61 19.36 13.61 -17.20
CA GLU A 61 20.64 12.93 -17.22
C GLU A 61 21.36 13.28 -18.53
N ALA A 62 22.62 13.69 -18.42
CA ALA A 62 23.49 13.85 -19.58
C ALA A 62 24.23 12.52 -19.79
N PHE A 63 23.73 11.67 -20.69
CA PHE A 63 24.45 10.47 -21.09
C PHE A 63 25.37 10.80 -22.27
N LEU A 64 26.64 10.38 -22.19
CA LEU A 64 27.75 10.61 -23.14
C LEU A 64 27.73 11.95 -23.94
N PHE A 65 28.40 12.97 -23.39
CA PHE A 65 29.04 14.09 -24.11
C PHE A 65 28.19 14.82 -25.19
N LEU A 66 26.99 15.29 -24.84
CA LEU A 66 26.07 16.19 -25.59
C LEU A 66 24.89 15.54 -26.36
N PHE A 67 24.88 14.24 -26.66
CA PHE A 67 23.91 13.71 -27.64
C PHE A 67 22.75 12.86 -27.08
N LEU A 68 22.80 12.40 -25.82
CA LEU A 68 21.75 11.55 -25.25
C LEU A 68 21.17 12.16 -23.96
N ARG A 69 20.43 13.25 -24.11
CA ARG A 69 19.68 13.87 -23.01
C ARG A 69 18.43 13.05 -22.74
N ARG A 70 18.44 12.21 -21.69
CA ARG A 70 17.24 11.51 -21.22
C ARG A 70 16.63 12.28 -20.06
N GLU A 71 15.34 12.57 -20.16
CA GLU A 71 14.55 13.06 -19.03
C GLU A 71 13.96 11.86 -18.30
N ARG A 72 14.46 11.58 -17.09
CA ARG A 72 13.87 10.54 -16.22
C ARG A 72 12.83 11.20 -15.33
N ARG A 73 11.59 10.77 -15.47
CA ARG A 73 10.48 11.18 -14.61
C ARG A 73 10.25 10.11 -13.56
N THR A 74 10.08 10.54 -12.32
CA THR A 74 9.67 9.67 -11.22
C THR A 74 8.47 10.29 -10.53
N PHE A 75 7.50 9.46 -10.20
CA PHE A 75 6.28 9.82 -9.53
C PHE A 75 6.30 9.21 -8.14
N SER A 76 5.92 9.99 -7.14
CA SER A 76 5.73 9.53 -5.77
C SER A 76 4.35 9.96 -5.30
N VAL A 77 3.62 9.04 -4.67
CA VAL A 77 2.29 9.30 -4.13
C VAL A 77 2.22 8.89 -2.67
N GLU A 78 1.42 9.63 -1.91
CA GLU A 78 1.02 9.32 -0.54
C GLU A 78 -0.51 9.25 -0.53
N LEU A 79 -1.02 8.09 -0.13
CA LEU A 79 -2.44 7.77 -0.17
C LEU A 79 -2.92 7.42 1.23
N ASP A 80 -4.07 7.97 1.61
CA ASP A 80 -4.86 7.47 2.73
C ASP A 80 -5.91 6.51 2.15
N VAL A 81 -5.84 5.24 2.53
CA VAL A 81 -6.71 4.19 2.02
C VAL A 81 -7.57 3.67 3.16
N THR A 82 -8.88 3.86 3.03
CA THR A 82 -9.85 3.27 3.95
C THR A 82 -10.18 1.88 3.47
N VAL A 83 -9.88 0.89 4.31
CA VAL A 83 -10.13 -0.52 4.03
C VAL A 83 -11.14 -1.09 4.99
N ASN A 84 -12.01 -1.96 4.47
CA ASN A 84 -12.76 -2.89 5.28
C ASN A 84 -11.97 -4.19 5.41
N VAL A 85 -11.74 -4.62 6.64
CA VAL A 85 -10.92 -5.77 6.96
C VAL A 85 -11.79 -6.80 7.64
N THR A 86 -11.85 -8.01 7.06
CA THR A 86 -12.43 -9.18 7.71
C THR A 86 -11.30 -10.00 8.30
N ALA A 87 -11.33 -10.23 9.61
CA ALA A 87 -10.31 -10.98 10.31
C ALA A 87 -10.90 -12.06 11.23
N ILE A 88 -10.09 -13.04 11.61
CA ILE A 88 -10.40 -14.01 12.66
C ILE A 88 -9.66 -13.61 13.93
N ASN A 89 -10.41 -13.51 15.02
CA ASN A 89 -9.84 -13.34 16.34
C ASN A 89 -9.39 -14.70 16.89
N LEU A 90 -8.08 -14.86 17.04
CA LEU A 90 -7.42 -16.10 17.51
C LEU A 90 -7.69 -16.39 18.99
N ASP A 91 -7.93 -15.36 19.81
CA ASP A 91 -8.21 -15.52 21.24
C ASP A 91 -9.55 -16.22 21.48
N LYS A 92 -10.40 -16.26 20.45
CA LYS A 92 -11.71 -16.94 20.46
C LYS A 92 -11.67 -18.31 19.81
N VAL A 93 -10.48 -18.84 19.47
CA VAL A 93 -10.30 -20.17 18.87
C VAL A 93 -9.88 -21.16 19.95
N ASP A 94 -10.78 -22.10 20.26
CA ASP A 94 -10.50 -23.17 21.22
C ASP A 94 -9.63 -24.25 20.55
N PHE A 95 -8.35 -24.29 20.91
CA PHE A 95 -7.45 -25.37 20.51
C PHE A 95 -7.59 -26.54 21.47
N VAL A 96 -7.97 -27.71 20.94
CA VAL A 96 -7.99 -28.96 21.71
C VAL A 96 -6.64 -29.67 21.59
N THR A 97 -6.01 -29.95 22.72
CA THR A 97 -4.75 -30.70 22.77
C THR A 97 -5.03 -32.18 22.54
N GLN A 98 -4.54 -32.74 21.43
CA GLN A 98 -4.58 -34.18 21.20
C GLN A 98 -3.28 -34.80 21.75
N ARG A 99 -3.45 -35.84 22.57
CA ARG A 99 -2.36 -36.60 23.21
C ARG A 99 -1.99 -37.82 22.38
#